data_AF-A0AAV7BVX4-F1
#
_entry.id   AF-A0AAV7BVX4-F1
#
_cell.length_a   1.000
_cell.length_b   1.000
_cell.length_c   1.000
_cell.angle_alpha   90.00
_cell.angle_beta   90.00
_cell.angle_gamma   90.00
#
_symmetry.space_group_name_H-M   'P 1'
#
loop_
_entity.id
_entity.type
_entity.pdbx_description
1 polymer ?
#
loop_
_entity_poly.entity_id
_entity_poly.type
_entity_poly.pdbx_seq_one_letter_code
_entity_poly.pdbx_strand_id
1 'polypeptide(L)'
;MARRGATSVTRDDFSFVSPVVKYLLFFFNMLFWVISMVMVAVGVYARLLKHAEAAMACLAVDPALLLISVGVLMFLITFCGCIGSLRENICLLQAFSICLTLVFLLQLSAGIVGFVFSDKFNCCGGISYNDWSQNIYFNCSSENQSRERCSVPYSCCLHNEDEAVVNTMCGYRVQTLDYLEAAGWNSPFSGSD
;
A
#
# COMPACT_ATOMS: atom_id res chain seq x y z
N MET A 1 34.10 -2.36 58.44
CA MET A 1 32.65 -2.51 58.16
C MET A 1 32.41 -2.23 56.68
N ALA A 2 32.46 -3.26 55.83
CA ALA A 2 32.11 -3.18 54.41
C ALA A 2 31.64 -4.57 53.96
N ARG A 3 30.33 -4.80 53.92
CA ARG A 3 29.73 -6.02 53.34
C ARG A 3 29.60 -5.80 51.83
N ARG A 4 30.42 -6.50 51.04
CA ARG A 4 30.08 -6.87 49.66
C ARG A 4 29.41 -8.24 49.72
N GLY A 5 28.09 -8.26 49.55
CA GLY A 5 27.30 -9.47 49.36
C GLY A 5 26.79 -9.50 47.92
N ALA A 6 27.30 -10.45 47.14
CA ALA A 6 26.68 -10.87 45.90
C ALA A 6 25.38 -11.62 46.21
N THR A 7 24.28 -11.34 45.50
CA THR A 7 23.25 -12.32 45.06
C THR A 7 22.08 -11.61 44.36
N SER A 8 21.67 -12.18 43.23
CA SER A 8 20.32 -12.11 42.62
C SER A 8 19.75 -10.76 42.18
N VAL A 9 20.32 -10.17 41.12
CA VAL A 9 19.49 -9.42 40.17
C VAL A 9 18.78 -10.46 39.30
N THR A 10 17.62 -10.89 39.80
CA THR A 10 16.42 -11.30 39.07
C THR A 10 16.66 -12.04 37.75
N ARG A 11 17.20 -13.27 37.88
CA ARG A 11 17.18 -14.28 36.80
C ARG A 11 15.97 -15.20 36.97
N ASP A 12 14.82 -14.61 37.33
CA ASP A 12 13.56 -15.32 37.60
C ASP A 12 12.33 -14.69 36.90
N ASP A 13 12.51 -13.66 36.05
CA ASP A 13 11.42 -13.06 35.25
C ASP A 13 11.26 -13.67 33.83
N PHE A 14 12.05 -14.68 33.47
CA PHE A 14 12.17 -15.10 32.06
C PHE A 14 11.32 -16.30 31.62
N SER A 15 10.42 -16.88 32.43
CA SER A 15 9.64 -18.04 31.94
C SER A 15 8.29 -18.33 32.61
N PHE A 16 7.41 -17.33 32.72
CA PHE A 16 5.96 -17.59 32.87
C PHE A 16 5.19 -16.83 31.78
N VAL A 17 5.54 -17.08 30.52
CA VAL A 17 4.69 -16.65 29.40
C VAL A 17 3.34 -17.32 29.60
N SER A 18 2.32 -16.53 29.95
CA SER A 18 0.96 -17.02 30.20
C SER A 18 0.52 -17.93 29.04
N PRO A 19 -0.04 -19.12 29.31
CA PRO A 19 -0.56 -20.00 28.27
C PRO A 19 -1.47 -19.24 27.29
N VAL A 20 -2.24 -18.29 27.81
CA VAL A 20 -3.11 -17.39 27.03
C VAL A 20 -2.33 -16.66 25.94
N VAL A 21 -1.15 -16.12 26.23
CA VAL A 21 -0.33 -15.39 25.25
C VAL A 21 0.16 -16.33 24.15
N LYS A 22 0.58 -17.56 24.49
CA LYS A 22 0.99 -18.57 23.48
C LYS A 22 -0.17 -18.91 22.54
N TYR A 23 -1.36 -19.17 23.09
CA TYR A 23 -2.55 -19.50 22.29
C TYR A 23 -3.05 -18.33 21.46
N LEU A 24 -3.02 -17.10 22.01
CA LEU A 24 -3.37 -15.89 21.26
C LEU A 24 -2.39 -15.65 20.11
N LEU A 25 -1.08 -15.80 20.32
CA LEU A 25 -0.08 -15.68 19.26
C LEU A 25 -0.30 -16.71 18.14
N PHE A 26 -0.61 -17.95 18.49
CA PHE A 26 -0.91 -18.99 17.51
C PHE A 26 -2.19 -18.67 16.71
N PHE A 27 -3.26 -18.24 17.40
CA PHE A 27 -4.51 -17.88 16.76
C PHE A 27 -4.37 -16.68 15.81
N PHE A 28 -3.73 -15.60 16.26
CA PHE A 28 -3.51 -14.42 15.42
C PHE A 28 -2.58 -14.72 14.23
N ASN A 29 -1.56 -15.57 14.42
CA ASN A 29 -0.70 -16.01 13.32
C ASN A 29 -1.50 -16.78 12.26
N MET A 30 -2.34 -17.74 12.68
CA MET A 30 -3.24 -18.46 11.76
C MET A 30 -4.20 -17.52 11.02
N LEU A 31 -4.73 -16.51 11.70
CA LEU A 31 -5.59 -15.50 11.07
C LEU A 31 -4.83 -14.70 10.00
N PHE A 32 -3.65 -14.17 10.34
CA PHE A 32 -2.81 -13.42 9.39
C PHE A 32 -2.33 -14.28 8.22
N TRP A 33 -2.11 -15.57 8.45
CA TRP A 33 -1.76 -16.53 7.41
C TRP A 33 -2.89 -16.69 6.37
N VAL A 34 -4.14 -16.86 6.83
CA VAL A 34 -5.31 -16.92 5.95
C VAL A 34 -5.49 -15.60 5.19
N ILE A 35 -5.38 -14.45 5.87
CA ILE A 35 -5.49 -13.14 5.23
C ILE A 35 -4.41 -12.96 4.15
N SER A 36 -3.17 -13.36 4.43
CA SER A 36 -2.04 -13.27 3.47
C SER A 36 -2.28 -14.15 2.24
N MET A 37 -2.83 -15.35 2.42
CA MET A 37 -3.17 -16.25 1.31
C MET A 37 -4.26 -15.65 0.40
N VAL A 38 -5.29 -15.04 1.01
CA VAL A 38 -6.34 -14.33 0.27
C VAL A 38 -5.76 -13.12 -0.47
N MET A 39 -4.91 -12.32 0.17
CA MET A 39 -4.26 -11.17 -0.48
C MET A 39 -3.44 -11.60 -1.70
N VAL A 40 -2.61 -12.65 -1.58
CA VAL A 40 -1.83 -13.17 -2.72
C VAL A 40 -2.76 -13.68 -3.84
N ALA A 41 -3.84 -14.39 -3.50
CA ALA A 41 -4.81 -14.85 -4.49
C ALA A 41 -5.49 -13.70 -5.25
N VAL A 42 -5.90 -12.64 -4.54
CA VAL A 42 -6.46 -11.42 -5.15
C VAL A 42 -5.42 -10.71 -6.02
N GLY A 43 -4.17 -10.61 -5.57
CA GLY A 43 -3.08 -10.04 -6.34
C GLY A 43 -2.82 -10.79 -7.64
N VAL A 44 -2.77 -12.13 -7.59
CA VAL A 44 -2.63 -13.00 -8.77
C VAL A 44 -3.83 -12.84 -9.69
N TYR A 45 -5.05 -12.85 -9.15
CA TYR A 45 -6.27 -12.64 -9.94
C TYR A 45 -6.27 -11.28 -10.66
N ALA A 46 -5.90 -10.20 -9.97
CA ALA A 46 -5.77 -8.87 -10.56
C ALA A 46 -4.69 -8.81 -11.64
N ARG A 47 -3.57 -9.51 -11.45
CA ARG A 47 -2.53 -9.64 -12.49
C ARG A 47 -3.05 -10.40 -13.70
N LEU A 48 -3.75 -11.51 -13.51
CA LEU A 48 -4.32 -12.30 -14.59
C LEU A 48 -5.31 -11.47 -15.42
N LEU A 49 -6.13 -10.65 -14.77
CA LEU A 49 -7.03 -9.74 -15.46
C LEU A 49 -6.27 -8.66 -16.25
N LYS A 50 -5.20 -8.08 -15.68
CA LYS A 50 -4.36 -7.09 -16.37
C LYS A 50 -3.51 -7.67 -17.52
N HIS A 51 -3.05 -8.93 -17.40
CA HIS A 51 -2.26 -9.60 -18.44
C HIS A 51 -3.05 -9.87 -19.73
N ALA A 52 -4.38 -9.85 -19.69
CA ALA A 52 -5.22 -9.92 -20.87
C ALA A 52 -5.18 -8.63 -21.72
N GLU A 53 -4.74 -7.50 -21.14
CA GLU A 53 -4.87 -6.16 -21.74
C GLU A 53 -3.54 -5.40 -21.93
N ALA A 54 -2.38 -5.87 -21.41
CA ALA A 54 -1.13 -5.10 -21.48
C ALA A 54 0.14 -5.95 -21.71
N ALA A 55 0.62 -5.95 -22.95
CA ALA A 55 2.02 -6.13 -23.28
C ALA A 55 2.58 -4.77 -23.73
N MET A 56 3.22 -4.02 -22.82
CA MET A 56 4.42 -3.19 -23.04
C MET A 56 4.72 -2.30 -21.80
N ALA A 57 5.81 -2.66 -21.11
CA ALA A 57 6.71 -1.88 -20.26
C ALA A 57 6.23 -0.58 -19.57
N CYS A 58 6.16 -0.64 -18.24
CA CYS A 58 7.04 0.11 -17.33
C CYS A 58 6.98 -0.58 -15.95
N LEU A 59 8.13 -0.88 -15.35
CA LEU A 59 8.26 -1.42 -13.98
C LEU A 59 7.90 -0.34 -12.92
N ALA A 60 6.77 0.33 -13.11
CA ALA A 60 6.19 1.26 -12.15
C ALA A 60 5.20 0.48 -11.29
N VAL A 61 5.68 0.04 -10.13
CA VAL A 61 4.89 -0.26 -8.92
C VAL A 61 3.45 -0.74 -9.20
N ASP A 62 3.28 -1.83 -9.95
CA ASP A 62 1.93 -2.35 -10.19
C ASP A 62 1.32 -2.62 -8.82
N PRO A 63 0.20 -1.98 -8.45
CA PRO A 63 -0.41 -2.18 -7.14
C PRO A 63 -0.62 -3.67 -6.86
N ALA A 64 -0.87 -4.47 -7.89
CA ALA A 64 -1.00 -5.92 -7.78
C ALA A 64 0.34 -6.63 -7.49
N LEU A 65 1.49 -6.16 -7.99
CA LEU A 65 2.81 -6.71 -7.63
C LEU A 65 3.22 -6.38 -6.20
N LEU A 66 2.95 -5.16 -5.74
CA LEU A 66 3.19 -4.83 -4.33
C LEU A 66 2.29 -5.66 -3.41
N LEU A 67 1.04 -5.84 -3.79
CA LEU A 67 0.10 -6.68 -3.04
C LEU A 67 0.58 -8.14 -2.99
N ILE A 68 1.08 -8.68 -4.10
CA ILE A 68 1.70 -10.02 -4.13
C ILE A 68 2.96 -10.09 -3.28
N SER A 69 3.90 -9.14 -3.42
CA SER A 69 5.19 -9.19 -2.74
C SER A 69 5.03 -9.08 -1.21
N VAL A 70 4.23 -8.12 -0.74
CA VAL A 70 3.91 -7.95 0.68
C VAL A 70 3.15 -9.18 1.19
N GLY A 71 2.18 -9.69 0.43
CA GLY A 71 1.42 -10.89 0.80
C GLY A 71 2.30 -12.14 0.95
N VAL A 72 3.26 -12.37 0.05
CA VAL A 72 4.19 -13.51 0.13
C VAL A 72 5.13 -13.38 1.33
N LEU A 73 5.68 -12.19 1.59
CA LEU A 73 6.54 -11.97 2.77
C LEU A 73 5.77 -12.22 4.07
N MET A 74 4.53 -11.72 4.16
CA MET A 74 3.66 -11.96 5.32
C MET A 74 3.29 -13.43 5.48
N PHE A 75 3.04 -14.16 4.38
CA PHE A 75 2.79 -15.59 4.40
C PHE A 75 3.98 -16.41 4.95
N LEU A 76 5.21 -16.08 4.55
CA LEU A 76 6.41 -16.78 5.02
C LEU A 76 6.69 -16.49 6.50
N ILE A 77 6.51 -15.24 6.94
CA ILE A 77 6.70 -14.84 8.34
C ILE A 77 5.67 -15.52 9.25
N THR A 78 4.41 -15.59 8.83
CA THR A 78 3.35 -16.27 9.57
C THR A 78 3.59 -17.78 9.64
N PHE A 79 3.90 -18.44 8.51
CA PHE A 79 4.24 -19.87 8.50
C PHE A 79 5.42 -20.22 9.42
N CYS A 80 6.49 -19.42 9.41
CA CYS A 80 7.62 -19.58 10.32
C CYS A 80 7.21 -19.39 11.79
N GLY A 81 6.30 -18.45 12.08
CA GLY A 81 5.74 -18.25 13.42
C GLY A 81 4.91 -19.43 13.92
N CYS A 82 4.13 -20.09 13.04
CA CYS A 82 3.48 -21.36 13.36
C CYS A 82 4.50 -22.44 13.75
N ILE A 83 5.58 -22.60 12.98
CA ILE A 83 6.66 -23.54 13.30
C ILE A 83 7.34 -23.18 14.63
N GLY A 84 7.60 -21.90 14.88
CA GLY A 84 8.20 -21.42 16.13
C GLY A 84 7.33 -21.70 17.35
N SER A 85 6.00 -21.56 17.22
CA SER A 85 5.05 -21.90 18.28
C SER A 85 4.99 -23.41 18.55
N LEU A 86 5.09 -24.26 17.52
CA LEU A 86 5.08 -25.72 17.63
C LEU A 86 6.41 -26.29 18.16
N ARG A 87 7.54 -25.63 17.89
CA ARG A 87 8.89 -26.04 18.33
C ARG A 87 9.19 -25.70 19.79
N GLU A 88 8.29 -25.02 20.48
CA GLU A 88 8.42 -24.59 21.89
C GLU A 88 9.76 -23.91 22.22
N ASN A 89 10.40 -23.29 21.22
CA ASN A 89 11.71 -22.66 21.38
C ASN A 89 11.52 -21.17 21.68
N ILE A 90 11.88 -20.78 22.90
CA ILE A 90 11.71 -19.42 23.43
C ILE A 90 12.42 -18.38 22.57
N CYS A 91 13.61 -18.67 22.03
CA CYS A 91 14.32 -17.74 21.13
C CYS A 91 13.56 -17.50 19.81
N LEU A 92 12.92 -18.54 19.25
CA LEU A 92 12.11 -18.42 18.04
C LEU A 92 10.83 -17.62 18.30
N LEU A 93 10.19 -17.83 19.44
CA LEU A 93 8.98 -17.10 19.84
C LEU A 93 9.27 -15.63 20.16
N GLN A 94 10.43 -15.34 20.76
CA GLN A 94 10.89 -13.99 21.05
C GLN A 94 11.25 -13.23 19.76
N ALA A 95 11.99 -13.86 18.85
CA ALA A 95 12.29 -13.28 17.54
C ALA A 95 11.00 -13.01 16.74
N PHE A 96 10.04 -13.94 16.76
CA PHE A 96 8.74 -13.78 16.10
C PHE A 96 7.94 -12.60 16.67
N SER A 97 7.86 -12.48 18.00
CA SER A 97 7.18 -11.36 18.67
C SER A 97 7.78 -9.99 18.30
N ILE A 98 9.11 -9.91 18.25
CA ILE A 98 9.82 -8.71 17.82
C ILE A 98 9.52 -8.42 16.34
N CYS A 99 9.60 -9.41 15.46
CA CYS A 99 9.29 -9.25 14.03
C CYS A 99 7.87 -8.75 13.79
N LEU A 100 6.86 -9.33 14.45
CA LEU A 100 5.47 -8.86 14.33
C LEU A 100 5.30 -7.42 14.80
N THR A 101 5.91 -7.07 15.93
CA THR A 101 5.85 -5.71 16.47
C THR A 101 6.46 -4.71 15.49
N LEU A 102 7.63 -5.03 14.93
CA LEU A 102 8.28 -4.19 13.91
C LEU A 102 7.43 -4.05 12.65
N VAL A 103 6.86 -5.14 12.14
CA VAL A 103 5.97 -5.11 10.96
C VAL A 103 4.73 -4.27 11.23
N PHE A 104 4.09 -4.40 12.39
CA PHE A 104 2.93 -3.59 12.77
C PHE A 104 3.29 -2.10 12.84
N LEU A 105 4.42 -1.75 13.45
CA LEU A 105 4.90 -0.36 13.52
C LEU A 105 5.20 0.20 12.12
N LEU A 106 5.81 -0.59 11.23
CA LEU A 106 6.07 -0.18 9.85
C LEU A 106 4.78 -0.02 9.03
N GLN A 107 3.79 -0.90 9.21
CA GLN A 107 2.50 -0.79 8.54
C GLN A 107 1.72 0.43 9.04
N LEU A 108 1.73 0.68 10.35
CA LEU A 108 1.08 1.83 10.96
C LEU A 108 1.76 3.14 10.53
N SER A 109 3.09 3.19 10.51
CA SER A 109 3.81 4.38 10.05
C SER A 109 3.58 4.65 8.56
N ALA A 110 3.63 3.61 7.71
CA ALA A 110 3.30 3.73 6.29
C ALA A 110 1.85 4.18 6.07
N GLY A 111 0.90 3.67 6.87
CA GLY A 111 -0.50 4.08 6.82
C GLY A 111 -0.69 5.55 7.21
N ILE A 112 -0.03 6.01 8.28
CA ILE A 112 -0.08 7.41 8.71
C ILE A 112 0.55 8.32 7.66
N VAL A 113 1.72 7.97 7.13
CA VAL A 113 2.38 8.74 6.07
C VAL A 113 1.51 8.75 4.81
N GLY A 114 0.95 7.61 4.40
CA GLY A 114 0.04 7.54 3.25
C GLY A 114 -1.19 8.42 3.44
N PHE A 115 -1.78 8.45 4.63
CA PHE A 115 -2.92 9.30 4.96
C PHE A 115 -2.54 10.79 4.93
N VAL A 116 -1.45 11.18 5.59
CA VAL A 116 -0.99 12.59 5.67
C VAL A 116 -0.60 13.14 4.31
N PHE A 117 0.00 12.32 3.45
CA PHE A 117 0.42 12.74 2.12
C PHE A 117 -0.64 12.47 1.05
N SER A 118 -1.83 11.96 1.42
CA SER A 118 -2.90 11.64 0.46
C SER A 118 -3.25 12.84 -0.43
N ASP A 119 -3.26 14.06 0.13
CA ASP A 119 -3.54 15.29 -0.62
C ASP A 119 -2.39 15.73 -1.54
N LYS A 120 -1.15 15.34 -1.21
CA LYS A 120 0.05 15.66 -2.01
C LYS A 120 0.27 14.68 -3.15
N PHE A 121 -0.39 13.52 -3.13
CA PHE A 121 -0.35 12.53 -4.21
C PHE A 121 -1.46 12.72 -5.24
N ASN A 122 -2.15 13.88 -5.25
CA ASN A 122 -3.15 14.23 -6.27
C ASN A 122 -2.50 14.59 -7.62
N CYS A 123 -1.70 13.69 -8.17
CA CYS A 123 -1.18 13.75 -9.52
C CYS A 123 -2.29 13.38 -10.50
N CYS A 124 -2.48 14.18 -11.55
CA CYS A 124 -3.37 13.81 -12.64
C CYS A 124 -2.67 12.82 -13.59
N GLY A 125 -2.64 11.54 -13.21
CA GLY A 125 -1.89 10.50 -13.93
C GLY A 125 -0.71 9.96 -13.12
N GLY A 126 0.06 9.02 -13.70
CA GLY A 126 1.23 8.44 -13.04
C GLY A 126 2.49 9.29 -13.20
N ILE A 127 2.63 9.93 -14.36
CA ILE A 127 3.74 10.81 -14.77
C ILE A 127 3.19 12.07 -15.46
N SER A 128 2.13 11.94 -16.27
CA SER A 128 1.54 13.05 -17.03
C SER A 128 0.03 12.87 -17.21
N TYR A 129 -0.69 13.97 -17.47
CA TYR A 129 -2.12 13.94 -17.79
C TYR A 129 -2.41 13.16 -19.07
N ASN A 130 -1.41 12.97 -19.94
CA ASN A 130 -1.50 12.16 -21.15
C ASN A 130 -1.49 10.65 -20.87
N ASP A 131 -1.18 10.19 -19.66
CA ASP A 131 -1.22 8.76 -19.32
C ASP A 131 -2.63 8.17 -19.47
N TRP A 132 -3.65 9.04 -19.32
CA TRP A 132 -5.05 8.69 -19.56
C TRP A 132 -5.34 8.29 -21.01
N SER A 133 -4.46 8.61 -21.96
CA SER A 133 -4.58 8.13 -23.35
C SER A 133 -4.55 6.60 -23.47
N GLN A 134 -3.99 5.89 -22.47
CA GLN A 134 -3.95 4.44 -22.43
C GLN A 134 -5.29 3.80 -22.02
N ASN A 135 -6.20 4.58 -21.45
CA ASN A 135 -7.51 4.08 -21.06
C ASN A 135 -8.51 4.17 -22.22
N ILE A 136 -9.25 3.09 -22.46
CA ILE A 136 -10.21 2.97 -23.59
C ILE A 136 -11.26 4.10 -23.64
N TYR A 137 -11.63 4.71 -22.51
CA TYR A 137 -12.61 5.80 -22.47
C TYR A 137 -12.01 7.18 -22.73
N PHE A 138 -10.73 7.37 -22.39
CA PHE A 138 -10.04 8.67 -22.45
C PHE A 138 -9.06 8.76 -23.62
N ASN A 139 -8.78 7.63 -24.30
CA ASN A 139 -7.89 7.54 -25.44
C ASN A 139 -8.27 8.52 -26.54
N CYS A 140 -7.32 9.34 -26.99
CA CYS A 140 -7.50 10.39 -27.98
C CYS A 140 -7.76 9.92 -29.43
N SER A 141 -7.75 8.61 -29.71
CA SER A 141 -7.95 8.09 -31.06
C SER A 141 -9.24 8.58 -31.69
N SER A 142 -9.18 8.92 -32.98
CA SER A 142 -10.33 9.37 -33.76
C SER A 142 -11.44 8.32 -33.83
N GLU A 143 -11.10 7.03 -33.70
CA GLU A 143 -12.03 5.91 -33.66
C GLU A 143 -12.75 5.75 -32.31
N ASN A 144 -12.23 6.38 -31.24
CA ASN A 144 -12.85 6.30 -29.93
C ASN A 144 -14.17 7.09 -29.90
N GLN A 145 -15.27 6.38 -29.65
CA GLN A 145 -16.64 6.91 -29.59
C GLN A 145 -17.02 7.44 -28.20
N SER A 146 -16.11 7.32 -27.22
CA SER A 146 -16.35 7.78 -25.85
C SER A 146 -16.52 9.29 -25.80
N ARG A 147 -17.51 9.76 -25.03
CA ARG A 147 -17.73 11.21 -24.81
C ARG A 147 -16.57 11.87 -24.09
N GLU A 148 -15.83 11.10 -23.29
CA GLU A 148 -14.67 11.54 -22.52
C GLU A 148 -13.34 11.40 -23.29
N ARG A 149 -13.37 11.20 -24.62
CA ARG A 149 -12.16 11.14 -25.44
C ARG A 149 -11.28 12.37 -25.21
N CYS A 150 -9.96 12.16 -25.14
CA CYS A 150 -8.98 13.22 -24.88
C CYS A 150 -9.17 13.96 -23.55
N SER A 151 -9.89 13.37 -22.61
CA SER A 151 -10.20 14.00 -21.33
C SER A 151 -9.45 13.31 -20.20
N VAL A 152 -9.41 13.96 -19.04
CA VAL A 152 -8.93 13.36 -17.79
C VAL A 152 -10.10 13.23 -16.80
N PRO A 153 -10.08 12.27 -15.86
CA PRO A 153 -11.16 12.12 -14.90
C PRO A 153 -11.26 13.34 -13.98
N TYR A 154 -12.46 13.56 -13.44
CA TYR A 154 -12.76 14.67 -12.51
C TYR A 154 -11.85 14.73 -11.27
N SER A 155 -11.28 13.59 -10.84
CA SER A 155 -10.29 13.58 -9.75
C SER A 155 -9.03 14.39 -10.06
N CYS A 156 -8.78 14.69 -11.34
CA CYS A 156 -7.74 15.61 -11.76
C CYS A 156 -8.13 17.08 -11.60
N CYS A 157 -9.37 17.45 -11.30
CA CYS A 157 -9.77 18.85 -11.29
C CYS A 157 -9.29 19.60 -10.03
N LEU A 158 -8.78 20.83 -10.21
CA LEU A 158 -8.58 21.74 -9.08
C LEU A 158 -9.93 22.01 -8.42
N HIS A 159 -10.03 21.73 -7.13
CA HIS A 159 -11.12 22.22 -6.31
C HIS A 159 -10.66 23.53 -5.67
N ASN A 160 -11.31 24.63 -6.03
CA ASN A 160 -11.13 25.88 -5.34
C ASN A 160 -12.14 25.96 -4.18
N GLU A 161 -11.68 26.17 -2.94
CA GLU A 161 -12.57 26.24 -1.78
C GLU A 161 -13.51 27.47 -1.83
N ASP A 162 -13.17 28.47 -2.65
CA ASP A 162 -13.97 29.69 -2.84
C ASP A 162 -15.15 29.51 -3.82
N GLU A 163 -15.21 28.40 -4.56
CA GLU A 163 -16.28 28.11 -5.53
C GLU A 163 -17.31 27.14 -4.95
N ALA A 164 -18.56 27.62 -4.78
CA ALA A 164 -19.66 26.81 -4.27
C ALA A 164 -20.14 25.71 -5.25
N VAL A 165 -19.70 25.74 -6.51
CA VAL A 165 -20.10 24.81 -7.56
C VAL A 165 -18.85 24.21 -8.16
N VAL A 166 -18.66 22.90 -7.99
CA VAL A 166 -17.49 22.26 -8.57
C VAL A 166 -17.68 21.96 -10.05
N ASN A 167 -16.70 22.35 -10.87
CA ASN A 167 -16.68 22.09 -12.30
C ASN A 167 -16.38 20.61 -12.60
N THR A 168 -17.42 19.81 -12.77
CA THR A 168 -17.31 18.39 -13.11
C THR A 168 -16.80 18.11 -14.52
N MET A 169 -16.73 19.12 -15.38
CA MET A 169 -16.29 19.03 -16.78
C MET A 169 -14.92 19.67 -17.03
N CYS A 170 -14.15 19.99 -15.97
CA CYS A 170 -12.83 20.61 -16.12
C CYS A 170 -11.85 19.74 -16.94
N GLY A 171 -12.01 18.41 -16.85
CA GLY A 171 -11.12 17.44 -17.49
C GLY A 171 -11.34 17.28 -19.00
N TYR A 172 -12.40 17.88 -19.55
CA TYR A 172 -12.80 17.67 -20.94
C TYR A 172 -11.77 18.23 -21.92
N ARG A 173 -11.28 17.38 -22.84
CA ARG A 173 -10.27 17.71 -23.86
C ARG A 173 -8.95 18.26 -23.29
N VAL A 174 -8.68 18.09 -22.01
CA VAL A 174 -7.42 18.52 -21.38
C VAL A 174 -6.20 17.93 -22.08
N GLN A 175 -6.31 16.70 -22.61
CA GLN A 175 -5.19 16.06 -23.32
C GLN A 175 -4.80 16.76 -24.63
N THR A 176 -5.59 17.74 -25.10
CA THR A 176 -5.30 18.53 -26.32
C THR A 176 -4.64 19.88 -26.04
N LEU A 177 -4.49 20.26 -24.78
CA LEU A 177 -3.90 21.52 -24.34
C LEU A 177 -2.39 21.41 -24.14
N ASP A 178 -1.68 22.53 -24.21
CA ASP A 178 -0.26 22.56 -23.81
C ASP A 178 -0.10 22.41 -22.29
N TYR A 179 1.07 21.96 -21.84
CA TYR A 179 1.33 21.68 -20.41
C TYR A 179 0.99 22.84 -19.48
N LEU A 180 1.33 24.08 -19.87
CA LEU A 180 1.07 25.28 -19.07
C LEU A 180 -0.43 25.58 -18.94
N GLU A 181 -1.20 25.35 -20.01
CA GLU A 181 -2.65 25.55 -19.99
C GLU A 181 -3.33 24.43 -19.19
N ALA A 182 -2.90 23.18 -19.37
CA ALA A 182 -3.42 22.03 -18.65
C ALA A 182 -3.16 22.13 -17.13
N ALA A 183 -2.02 22.70 -16.72
CA ALA A 183 -1.69 22.91 -15.31
C ALA A 183 -2.64 23.90 -14.61
N GLY A 184 -3.27 24.82 -15.36
CA GLY A 184 -4.21 25.80 -14.80
C GLY A 184 -5.57 25.23 -14.39
N TRP A 185 -5.92 24.03 -14.86
CA TRP A 185 -7.24 23.41 -14.62
C TRP A 185 -7.18 22.13 -13.77
N ASN A 186 -5.99 21.54 -13.59
CA ASN A 186 -5.82 20.24 -12.95
C ASN A 186 -5.00 20.28 -11.65
N SER A 187 -5.36 19.43 -10.68
CA SER A 187 -4.68 19.21 -9.41
C SER A 187 -3.19 18.95 -9.63
N PRO A 188 -2.33 19.46 -8.74
CA PRO A 188 -1.16 20.15 -9.24
C PRO A 188 -0.11 19.18 -9.80
N PHE A 189 0.22 19.36 -11.07
CA PHE A 189 1.59 19.24 -11.57
C PHE A 189 2.45 20.41 -11.05
N SER A 190 2.37 20.71 -9.75
CA SER A 190 3.15 21.77 -9.08
C SER A 190 4.58 21.27 -8.86
N GLY A 191 5.30 21.12 -9.97
CA GLY A 191 6.74 21.25 -10.01
C GLY A 191 7.07 22.73 -10.16
N SER A 192 7.36 23.35 -9.02
CA SER A 192 8.40 24.38 -8.82
C SER A 192 9.07 24.97 -10.07
N ASP A 193 8.91 26.29 -10.23
CA ASP A 193 10.07 27.19 -10.25
C ASP A 193 10.33 27.70 -8.83
#